data_AF-A0A1V5WH62-F1
#
_entry.id   AF-A0A1V5WH62-F1
#
_cell.length_a   1.000
_cell.length_b   1.000
_cell.length_c   1.000
_cell.angle_alpha   90.00
_cell.angle_beta   90.00
_cell.angle_gamma   90.00
#
_symmetry.space_group_name_H-M   'P 1'
#
loop_
_entity.id
_entity.type
_entity.pdbx_description
1 polymer ?
#
loop_
_entity_poly.entity_id
_entity_poly.type
_entity_poly.pdbx_seq_one_letter_code
_entity_poly.pdbx_strand_id
1 'polypeptide(L)'
;MSTPMSTWKRFSITLQRFSTGRGVLIAGVILVLFTALTLPGQTAAAERLSHGAGTPDTSLWYTPADLTAMAESYGPAGRQAYLQARWTFDLIFPLVYTAFLVTAIGWLARRISGTPGRWQMANLLPVLGMALDYLENIAASIVMARYPAPGPVAASLAPIFTLLKWVCGGGSSVLLLGFALAALWRRLHSRSSI
;
A
#
# COMPACT_ATOMS: atom_id res chain seq x y z
N MET A 1 30.06 13.09 21.93
CA MET A 1 28.76 13.73 21.64
C MET A 1 27.94 12.78 20.78
N SER A 2 26.83 12.24 21.29
CA SER A 2 25.92 11.39 20.49
C SER A 2 25.15 12.27 19.51
N THR A 3 25.25 12.00 18.21
CA THR A 3 24.47 12.69 17.19
C THR A 3 22.96 12.52 17.45
N PRO A 4 22.17 13.60 17.40
CA PRO A 4 20.74 13.53 17.67
C PRO A 4 20.06 12.62 16.66
N MET A 5 19.19 11.74 17.17
CA MET A 5 18.47 10.76 16.35
C MET A 5 17.47 11.46 15.42
N SER A 6 17.53 11.14 14.12
CA SER A 6 16.65 11.73 13.10
C SER A 6 15.15 11.46 13.37
N THR A 7 14.29 12.38 12.94
CA THR A 7 12.83 12.29 13.10
C THR A 7 12.26 10.98 12.53
N TRP A 8 12.72 10.57 11.36
CA TRP A 8 12.32 9.32 10.72
C TRP A 8 12.66 8.08 11.54
N LYS A 9 13.83 8.07 12.19
CA LYS A 9 14.25 6.96 13.06
C LYS A 9 13.38 6.89 14.31
N ARG A 10 13.02 8.05 14.90
CA ARG A 10 12.07 8.11 16.01
C ARG A 10 10.69 7.58 15.60
N PHE A 11 10.18 8.01 14.44
CA PHE A 11 8.89 7.56 13.92
C PHE A 11 8.86 6.05 13.70
N SER A 12 9.89 5.51 13.04
CA SER A 12 10.06 4.06 12.86
C SER A 12 10.09 3.30 14.18
N ILE A 13 10.85 3.79 15.19
CA ILE A 13 10.89 3.19 16.54
C ILE A 13 9.50 3.18 17.18
N THR A 14 8.74 4.28 17.07
CA THR A 14 7.37 4.35 17.60
C THR A 14 6.48 3.29 16.96
N LEU A 15 6.52 3.15 15.62
CA LEU A 15 5.77 2.10 14.92
C LEU A 15 6.16 0.69 15.39
N GLN A 16 7.45 0.44 15.63
CA GLN A 16 7.92 -0.85 16.12
C GLN A 16 7.42 -1.23 17.52
N ARG A 17 6.99 -0.27 18.34
CA ARG A 17 6.39 -0.56 19.65
C ARG A 17 5.09 -1.35 19.49
N PHE A 18 4.36 -1.14 18.41
CA PHE A 18 3.13 -1.85 18.08
C PHE A 18 3.38 -3.17 17.33
N SER A 19 4.55 -3.35 16.74
CA SER A 19 4.98 -4.54 16.00
C SER A 19 5.26 -5.76 16.89
N THR A 20 4.28 -6.22 17.67
CA THR A 20 4.35 -7.44 18.48
C THR A 20 3.70 -8.62 17.75
N GLY A 21 3.92 -9.87 18.20
CA GLY A 21 3.26 -11.02 17.57
C GLY A 21 1.73 -10.94 17.62
N ARG A 22 1.17 -10.39 18.72
CA ARG A 22 -0.27 -10.10 18.85
C ARG A 22 -0.69 -8.99 17.89
N GLY A 23 0.10 -7.92 17.76
CA GLY A 23 -0.18 -6.83 16.83
C GLY A 23 -0.22 -7.30 15.37
N VAL A 24 0.74 -8.15 14.97
CA VAL A 24 0.76 -8.78 13.64
C VAL A 24 -0.50 -9.62 13.41
N LEU A 25 -0.88 -10.45 14.39
CA LEU A 25 -2.07 -11.29 14.29
C LEU A 25 -3.34 -10.46 14.17
N ILE A 26 -3.52 -9.44 15.02
CA ILE A 26 -4.69 -8.56 14.98
C ILE A 26 -4.76 -7.82 13.64
N ALA A 27 -3.67 -7.20 13.20
CA ALA A 27 -3.64 -6.49 11.92
C ALA A 27 -3.87 -7.44 10.73
N GLY A 28 -3.35 -8.67 10.80
CA GLY A 28 -3.56 -9.69 9.78
C GLY A 28 -5.01 -10.17 9.72
N VAL A 29 -5.65 -10.40 10.87
CA VAL A 29 -7.09 -10.75 10.93
C VAL A 29 -7.94 -9.61 10.38
N ILE A 30 -7.65 -8.36 10.76
CA ILE A 30 -8.36 -7.20 10.21
C ILE A 30 -8.19 -7.11 8.70
N LEU A 31 -6.96 -7.29 8.19
CA LEU A 31 -6.70 -7.30 6.74
C LEU A 31 -7.50 -8.39 6.04
N VAL A 32 -7.44 -9.63 6.53
CA VAL A 32 -8.15 -10.76 5.91
C VAL A 32 -9.66 -10.54 5.93
N LEU A 33 -10.23 -10.14 7.07
CA LEU A 33 -11.67 -9.87 7.18
C LEU A 33 -12.09 -8.70 6.30
N PHE A 34 -11.34 -7.59 6.33
CA PHE A 34 -11.64 -6.42 5.50
C PHE A 34 -11.63 -6.80 4.03
N THR A 35 -10.57 -7.45 3.54
CA THR A 35 -10.47 -7.89 2.15
C THR A 35 -11.58 -8.88 1.77
N ALA A 36 -11.83 -9.90 2.60
CA ALA A 36 -12.85 -10.91 2.30
C ALA A 36 -14.27 -10.34 2.23
N LEU A 37 -14.58 -9.35 3.07
CA LEU A 37 -15.92 -8.76 3.18
C LEU A 37 -16.17 -7.63 2.17
N THR A 38 -15.12 -6.92 1.73
CA THR A 38 -15.28 -5.71 0.91
C THR A 38 -14.86 -5.90 -0.54
N LEU A 39 -13.77 -6.64 -0.80
CA LEU A 39 -13.15 -6.69 -2.12
C LEU A 39 -14.07 -7.30 -3.20
N PRO A 40 -14.81 -8.39 -2.97
CA PRO A 40 -15.69 -8.97 -4.00
C PRO A 40 -16.76 -8.00 -4.51
N GLY A 41 -17.31 -7.16 -3.62
CA GLY A 41 -18.29 -6.14 -3.98
C GLY A 41 -17.66 -5.00 -4.77
N GLN A 42 -16.47 -4.57 -4.36
CA GLN A 42 -15.72 -3.49 -5.03
C GLN A 42 -15.28 -3.90 -6.44
N THR A 43 -14.77 -5.12 -6.63
CA THR A 43 -14.36 -5.62 -7.95
C THR A 43 -15.55 -5.75 -8.89
N ALA A 44 -16.66 -6.32 -8.42
CA ALA A 44 -17.87 -6.45 -9.23
C ALA A 44 -18.47 -5.09 -9.63
N ALA A 45 -18.42 -4.10 -8.73
CA ALA A 45 -18.84 -2.74 -9.04
C ALA A 45 -17.92 -2.10 -10.07
N ALA A 46 -16.60 -2.18 -9.87
CA ALA A 46 -15.60 -1.63 -10.77
C ALA A 46 -15.69 -2.23 -12.18
N GLU A 47 -15.85 -3.54 -12.33
CA GLU A 47 -16.01 -4.19 -13.64
C GLU A 47 -17.25 -3.71 -14.40
N ARG A 48 -18.39 -3.59 -13.71
CA ARG A 48 -19.65 -3.12 -14.30
C ARG A 48 -19.56 -1.68 -14.76
N LEU A 49 -18.92 -0.82 -13.96
CA LEU A 49 -18.88 0.62 -14.16
C LEU A 49 -17.73 1.06 -15.07
N SER A 50 -16.67 0.25 -15.18
CA SER A 50 -15.55 0.52 -16.06
C SER A 50 -15.80 0.10 -17.50
N HIS A 51 -16.89 -0.63 -17.78
CA HIS A 51 -17.19 -1.18 -19.11
C HIS A 51 -16.00 -1.97 -19.73
N GLY A 52 -15.17 -2.59 -18.89
CA GLY A 52 -13.98 -3.32 -19.33
C GLY A 52 -12.73 -2.48 -19.58
N ALA A 53 -12.77 -1.15 -19.38
CA ALA A 53 -11.60 -0.27 -19.51
C ALA A 53 -10.57 -0.42 -18.36
N GLY A 54 -10.82 -1.33 -17.41
CA GLY A 54 -9.96 -1.56 -16.26
C GLY A 54 -10.00 -0.39 -15.26
N THR A 55 -9.07 -0.39 -14.30
CA THR A 55 -8.91 0.73 -13.35
C THR A 55 -7.43 1.18 -13.26
N PRO A 56 -7.17 2.48 -13.02
CA PRO A 56 -5.80 3.00 -12.93
C PRO A 56 -4.94 2.30 -11.87
N ASP A 57 -5.51 1.99 -10.71
CA ASP A 57 -4.83 1.36 -9.56
C ASP A 57 -4.53 -0.12 -9.73
N THR A 58 -5.25 -0.82 -10.62
CA THR A 58 -4.95 -2.22 -10.95
C THR A 58 -3.98 -2.35 -12.12
N SER A 59 -3.59 -1.22 -12.71
CA SER A 59 -2.59 -1.16 -13.78
C SER A 59 -1.20 -0.87 -13.19
N LEU A 60 -0.17 -1.53 -13.72
CA LEU A 60 1.21 -1.25 -13.29
C LEU A 60 1.71 0.11 -13.83
N TRP A 61 1.29 0.46 -15.05
CA TRP A 61 1.60 1.69 -15.74
C TRP A 61 0.50 2.04 -16.74
N TYR A 62 0.31 3.33 -17.00
CA TYR A 62 -0.56 3.87 -18.04
C TYR A 62 -0.11 5.30 -18.39
N THR A 63 -0.58 5.84 -19.51
CA THR A 63 -0.31 7.21 -19.93
C THR A 63 -1.44 8.17 -19.53
N PRO A 64 -1.20 9.49 -19.49
CA PRO A 64 -2.26 10.48 -19.28
C PRO A 64 -3.43 10.35 -20.28
N ALA A 65 -3.13 9.93 -21.52
CA ALA A 65 -4.12 9.68 -22.56
C ALA A 65 -4.99 8.46 -22.21
N ASP A 66 -4.38 7.36 -21.74
CA ASP A 66 -5.10 6.16 -21.30
C ASP A 66 -6.05 6.49 -20.14
N LEU A 67 -5.60 7.27 -19.16
CA LEU A 67 -6.44 7.69 -18.03
C LEU A 67 -7.63 8.55 -18.49
N THR A 68 -7.43 9.40 -19.49
CA THR A 68 -8.51 10.20 -20.07
C THR A 68 -9.49 9.32 -20.84
N ALA A 69 -9.00 8.33 -21.59
CA ALA A 69 -9.84 7.35 -22.29
C ALA A 69 -10.63 6.46 -21.33
N MET A 70 -10.06 6.07 -20.18
CA MET A 70 -10.80 5.40 -19.10
C MET A 70 -11.93 6.29 -18.58
N ALA A 71 -11.63 7.57 -18.30
CA ALA A 71 -12.64 8.52 -17.82
C ALA A 71 -13.79 8.71 -18.81
N GLU A 72 -13.49 8.70 -20.11
CA GLU A 72 -14.51 8.69 -21.18
C GLU A 72 -15.36 7.43 -21.13
N SER A 73 -14.71 6.26 -21.16
CA SER A 73 -15.36 4.95 -21.17
C SER A 73 -16.28 4.72 -19.97
N TYR A 74 -15.91 5.23 -18.79
CA TYR A 74 -16.72 5.12 -17.58
C TYR A 74 -18.05 5.89 -17.66
N GLY A 75 -18.12 6.92 -18.51
CA GLY A 75 -19.25 7.84 -18.54
C GLY A 75 -19.47 8.59 -17.21
N PRO A 76 -20.52 9.43 -17.12
CA PRO A 76 -20.78 10.23 -15.92
C PRO A 76 -20.99 9.39 -14.65
N ALA A 77 -21.77 8.30 -14.76
CA ALA A 77 -22.08 7.44 -13.62
C ALA A 77 -20.87 6.64 -13.14
N GLY A 78 -20.08 6.07 -14.05
CA GLY A 78 -18.87 5.32 -13.70
C GLY A 78 -17.81 6.23 -13.06
N ARG A 79 -17.63 7.46 -13.56
CA ARG A 79 -16.73 8.44 -12.93
C ARG A 79 -17.18 8.83 -11.53
N GLN A 80 -18.48 9.05 -11.31
CA GLN A 80 -19.00 9.35 -9.97
C GLN A 80 -18.78 8.18 -9.01
N ALA A 81 -19.05 6.95 -9.44
CA ALA A 81 -18.83 5.77 -8.61
C ALA A 81 -17.34 5.52 -8.34
N TYR A 82 -16.46 5.78 -9.31
CA TYR A 82 -15.01 5.76 -9.11
C TYR A 82 -14.58 6.73 -8.01
N LEU A 83 -15.07 7.98 -8.04
CA LEU A 83 -14.80 8.96 -6.98
C LEU A 83 -15.30 8.48 -5.62
N GLN A 84 -16.50 7.90 -5.56
CA GLN A 84 -17.02 7.34 -4.30
C GLN A 84 -16.13 6.22 -3.77
N ALA A 85 -15.67 5.31 -4.62
CA ALA A 85 -14.75 4.24 -4.21
C ALA A 85 -13.43 4.79 -3.65
N ARG A 86 -12.82 5.77 -4.33
CA ARG A 86 -11.56 6.40 -3.90
C ARG A 86 -11.64 7.10 -2.55
N TRP A 87 -12.79 7.68 -2.24
CA TRP A 87 -13.02 8.45 -1.00
C TRP A 87 -13.81 7.68 0.05
N THR A 88 -13.95 6.35 -0.09
CA THR A 88 -14.56 5.48 0.92
C THR A 88 -13.69 4.25 1.17
N PHE A 89 -13.79 3.24 0.32
CA PHE A 89 -13.06 1.99 0.42
C PHE A 89 -11.55 2.18 0.33
N ASP A 90 -11.06 2.94 -0.65
CA ASP A 90 -9.61 3.13 -0.87
C ASP A 90 -8.95 4.13 0.09
N LEU A 91 -9.71 4.76 0.98
CA LEU A 91 -9.11 5.43 2.14
C LEU A 91 -8.74 4.43 3.24
N ILE A 92 -9.52 3.36 3.37
CA ILE A 92 -9.37 2.39 4.45
C ILE A 92 -8.43 1.26 4.03
N PHE A 93 -8.49 0.83 2.77
CA PHE A 93 -7.74 -0.33 2.30
C PHE A 93 -6.20 -0.15 2.44
N PRO A 94 -5.58 0.94 1.97
CA PRO A 94 -4.14 1.18 2.16
C PRO A 94 -3.75 1.28 3.64
N LEU A 95 -4.63 1.84 4.49
CA LEU A 95 -4.39 1.95 5.92
C LEU A 95 -4.32 0.58 6.59
N VAL A 96 -5.29 -0.29 6.30
CA VAL A 96 -5.36 -1.64 6.87
C VAL A 96 -4.19 -2.49 6.40
N TYR A 97 -3.89 -2.48 5.10
CA TYR A 97 -2.75 -3.21 4.55
C TYR A 97 -1.41 -2.69 5.09
N THR A 98 -1.25 -1.37 5.21
CA THR A 98 -0.04 -0.75 5.79
C THR A 98 0.13 -1.12 7.26
N ALA A 99 -0.95 -1.11 8.05
CA ALA A 99 -0.88 -1.53 9.45
C ALA A 99 -0.35 -2.97 9.59
N PHE A 100 -0.81 -3.88 8.74
CA PHE A 100 -0.28 -5.25 8.69
C PHE A 100 1.20 -5.28 8.29
N LEU A 101 1.58 -4.64 7.17
CA LEU A 101 2.97 -4.65 6.72
C LEU A 101 3.94 -4.03 7.73
N VAL A 102 3.61 -2.86 8.29
CA VAL A 102 4.44 -2.16 9.28
C VAL A 102 4.65 -3.02 10.52
N THR A 103 3.58 -3.66 11.02
CA THR A 103 3.67 -4.53 12.19
C THR A 103 4.46 -5.79 11.89
N ALA A 104 4.20 -6.46 10.77
CA ALA A 104 4.86 -7.71 10.39
C ALA A 104 6.36 -7.53 10.09
N ILE A 105 6.69 -6.54 9.25
CA ILE A 105 8.08 -6.20 8.92
C ILE A 105 8.83 -5.76 10.18
N GLY A 106 8.25 -4.87 11.00
CA GLY A 106 8.88 -4.41 12.24
C GLY A 106 9.09 -5.54 13.26
N TRP A 107 8.16 -6.49 13.35
CA TRP A 107 8.27 -7.63 14.27
C TRP A 107 9.34 -8.62 13.82
N LEU A 108 9.33 -9.01 12.54
CA LEU A 108 10.30 -9.95 11.99
C LEU A 108 11.71 -9.34 11.95
N ALA A 109 11.84 -8.08 11.52
CA ALA A 109 13.12 -7.37 11.47
C ALA A 109 13.84 -7.41 12.83
N ARG A 110 13.11 -7.24 13.94
CA ARG A 110 13.68 -7.33 15.30
C ARG A 110 14.14 -8.74 15.66
N ARG A 111 13.40 -9.78 15.25
CA ARG A 111 13.78 -11.18 15.50
C ARG A 111 15.02 -11.60 14.73
N ILE A 112 15.23 -11.06 13.53
CA ILE A 112 16.39 -11.42 12.71
C ILE A 112 17.60 -10.52 12.94
N SER A 113 17.42 -9.27 13.36
CA SER A 113 18.57 -8.36 13.34
C SER A 113 19.50 -8.59 14.51
N GLY A 114 19.01 -8.94 15.71
CA GLY A 114 19.82 -9.10 16.94
C GLY A 114 20.52 -7.81 17.40
N THR A 115 20.85 -6.91 16.47
CA THR A 115 21.44 -5.59 16.60
C THR A 115 20.42 -4.54 16.15
N PRO A 116 20.19 -3.48 16.95
CA PRO A 116 19.34 -2.36 16.56
C PRO A 116 20.06 -1.50 15.52
N GLY A 117 19.78 -1.68 14.23
CA GLY A 117 20.39 -0.81 13.22
C GLY A 117 20.02 -1.09 11.78
N ARG A 118 20.46 -2.23 11.23
CA ARG A 118 20.49 -2.45 9.77
C ARG A 118 19.12 -2.39 9.09
N TRP A 119 18.09 -2.89 9.77
CA TRP A 119 16.72 -2.96 9.22
C TRP A 119 15.72 -2.09 9.97
N GLN A 120 16.21 -1.16 10.79
CA GLN A 120 15.37 -0.37 11.69
C GLN A 120 14.25 0.34 10.93
N MET A 121 14.56 0.95 9.78
CA MET A 121 13.64 1.78 9.01
C MET A 121 12.87 1.02 7.91
N ALA A 122 13.03 -0.31 7.80
CA ALA A 122 12.35 -1.11 6.78
C ALA A 122 10.81 -1.01 6.88
N ASN A 123 10.29 -0.76 8.09
CA ASN A 123 8.87 -0.56 8.34
C ASN A 123 8.33 0.80 7.85
N LEU A 124 9.17 1.70 7.31
CA LEU A 124 8.71 2.96 6.72
C LEU A 124 8.35 2.82 5.23
N LEU A 125 8.83 1.76 4.56
CA LEU A 125 8.53 1.54 3.13
C LEU A 125 7.01 1.36 2.88
N PRO A 126 6.25 0.60 3.69
CA PRO A 126 4.80 0.53 3.54
C PRO A 126 4.10 1.88 3.75
N VAL A 127 4.62 2.71 4.66
CA VAL A 127 4.04 4.04 4.95
C VAL A 127 4.22 4.97 3.76
N LEU A 128 5.37 4.92 3.09
CA LEU A 128 5.59 5.63 1.84
C LEU A 128 4.64 5.13 0.73
N GLY A 129 4.45 3.81 0.62
CA GLY A 129 3.49 3.22 -0.30
C GLY A 129 2.06 3.72 -0.08
N MET A 130 1.60 3.79 1.17
CA MET A 130 0.29 4.34 1.53
C MET A 130 0.14 5.81 1.13
N ALA A 131 1.17 6.63 1.39
CA ALA A 131 1.14 8.04 1.02
C ALA A 131 1.06 8.22 -0.51
N LEU A 132 1.79 7.40 -1.27
CA LEU A 132 1.75 7.40 -2.73
C LEU A 132 0.39 6.91 -3.27
N ASP A 133 -0.24 5.94 -2.61
CA ASP A 133 -1.60 5.51 -2.95
C ASP A 133 -2.62 6.64 -2.79
N TYR A 134 -2.58 7.37 -1.68
CA TYR A 134 -3.47 8.53 -1.51
C TYR A 134 -3.18 9.65 -2.51
N LEU A 135 -1.92 9.89 -2.88
CA LEU A 135 -1.58 10.86 -3.91
C LEU A 135 -2.08 10.42 -5.30
N GLU A 136 -2.01 9.13 -5.62
CA GLU A 136 -2.62 8.56 -6.82
C GLU A 136 -4.14 8.74 -6.82
N ASN A 137 -4.81 8.39 -5.72
CA ASN A 137 -6.26 8.55 -5.57
C ASN A 137 -6.69 10.01 -5.77
N ILE A 138 -5.94 10.97 -5.22
CA ILE A 138 -6.19 12.41 -5.42
C ILE A 138 -6.01 12.79 -6.90
N ALA A 139 -4.88 12.42 -7.51
CA ALA A 139 -4.57 12.78 -8.89
C ALA A 139 -5.59 12.19 -9.88
N ALA A 140 -5.90 10.90 -9.75
CA ALA A 140 -6.89 10.22 -10.58
C ALA A 140 -8.31 10.78 -10.34
N SER A 141 -8.68 11.10 -9.09
CA SER A 141 -9.95 11.76 -8.78
C SER A 141 -10.09 13.12 -9.49
N ILE A 142 -9.02 13.93 -9.53
CA ILE A 142 -9.03 15.21 -10.23
C ILE A 142 -9.29 15.01 -11.73
N VAL A 143 -8.69 13.98 -12.33
CA VAL A 143 -8.90 13.66 -13.76
C VAL A 143 -10.35 13.25 -14.01
N MET A 144 -10.89 12.34 -13.20
CA MET A 144 -12.28 11.87 -13.32
C MET A 144 -13.29 13.00 -13.10
N ALA A 145 -13.04 13.88 -12.13
CA ALA A 145 -13.94 15.00 -11.82
C ALA A 145 -13.90 16.12 -12.87
N ARG A 146 -12.80 16.27 -13.62
CA ARG A 146 -12.60 17.36 -14.60
C ARG A 146 -12.69 16.92 -16.06
N TYR A 147 -13.00 15.65 -16.32
CA TYR A 147 -13.26 15.17 -17.68
C TYR A 147 -14.36 16.02 -18.36
N PRO A 148 -14.21 16.45 -19.63
CA PRO A 148 -13.22 16.00 -20.63
C PRO A 148 -11.90 16.80 -20.67
N ALA A 149 -11.72 17.82 -19.83
CA ALA A 149 -10.54 18.67 -19.84
C ALA A 149 -9.75 18.59 -18.52
N PRO A 150 -9.18 17.41 -18.17
CA PRO A 150 -8.35 17.27 -17.00
C PRO A 150 -7.10 18.14 -17.15
N GLY A 151 -6.76 18.91 -16.11
CA GLY A 151 -5.52 19.69 -16.13
C GLY A 151 -4.29 18.77 -16.25
N PRO A 152 -3.22 19.19 -16.97
CA PRO A 152 -2.11 18.31 -17.35
C PRO A 152 -1.32 17.77 -16.15
N VAL A 153 -1.31 18.50 -15.04
CA VAL A 153 -0.56 18.14 -13.82
C VAL A 153 -1.10 16.85 -13.20
N ALA A 154 -2.40 16.78 -12.94
CA ALA A 154 -3.01 15.61 -12.30
C ALA A 154 -2.90 14.37 -13.19
N ALA A 155 -3.17 14.53 -14.49
CA ALA A 155 -3.08 13.45 -15.47
C ALA A 155 -1.65 12.88 -15.61
N SER A 156 -0.62 13.73 -15.46
CA SER A 156 0.78 13.31 -15.52
C SER A 156 1.29 12.69 -14.22
N LEU A 157 0.81 13.16 -13.06
CA LEU A 157 1.24 12.67 -11.75
C LEU A 157 0.62 11.32 -11.38
N ALA A 158 -0.64 11.06 -11.77
CA ALA A 158 -1.35 9.82 -11.45
C ALA A 158 -0.56 8.54 -11.82
N PRO A 159 -0.04 8.36 -13.05
CA PRO A 159 0.72 7.16 -13.40
C PRO A 159 2.07 7.06 -12.67
N ILE A 160 2.71 8.20 -12.36
CA ILE A 160 3.96 8.23 -11.58
C ILE A 160 3.69 7.72 -10.16
N PHE A 161 2.65 8.23 -9.51
CA PHE A 161 2.26 7.75 -8.17
C PHE A 161 1.83 6.29 -8.20
N THR A 162 1.13 5.85 -9.26
CA THR A 162 0.79 4.44 -9.49
C THR A 162 2.03 3.55 -9.52
N LEU A 163 3.05 3.90 -10.30
CA LEU A 163 4.27 3.12 -10.39
C LEU A 163 5.01 3.09 -9.05
N LEU A 164 5.18 4.25 -8.42
CA LEU A 164 5.93 4.36 -7.16
C LEU A 164 5.23 3.61 -6.03
N LYS A 165 3.89 3.63 -5.95
CA LYS A 165 3.15 2.84 -4.96
C LYS A 165 3.32 1.34 -5.19
N TRP A 166 3.31 0.87 -6.45
CA TRP A 166 3.58 -0.53 -6.79
C TRP A 166 4.99 -0.96 -6.39
N VAL A 167 5.99 -0.12 -6.64
CA VAL A 167 7.38 -0.38 -6.19
C VAL A 167 7.45 -0.46 -4.67
N CYS A 168 6.79 0.43 -3.94
CA CYS A 168 6.77 0.40 -2.47
C CYS A 168 6.02 -0.82 -1.92
N GLY A 169 4.86 -1.15 -2.48
CA GLY A 169 4.04 -2.29 -2.08
C GLY A 169 4.71 -3.63 -2.38
N GLY A 170 5.25 -3.78 -3.60
CA GLY A 170 6.04 -4.94 -4.02
C GLY A 170 7.31 -5.09 -3.20
N GLY A 171 8.06 -4.00 -3.01
CA GLY A 171 9.26 -3.98 -2.16
C GLY A 171 8.96 -4.37 -0.71
N SER A 172 7.84 -3.89 -0.15
CA SER A 172 7.40 -4.26 1.19
C SER A 172 7.05 -5.75 1.30
N SER A 173 6.44 -6.31 0.26
CA SER A 173 6.12 -7.75 0.18
C SER A 173 7.39 -8.60 0.12
N VAL A 174 8.37 -8.19 -0.69
CA VAL A 174 9.69 -8.85 -0.77
C VAL A 174 10.42 -8.80 0.58
N LEU A 175 10.43 -7.64 1.25
CA LEU A 175 11.02 -7.51 2.59
C LEU A 175 10.34 -8.42 3.61
N LEU A 176 9.00 -8.47 3.61
CA LEU A 176 8.22 -9.32 4.51
C LEU A 176 8.58 -10.81 4.29
N LEU A 177 8.56 -11.27 3.04
CA LEU A 177 8.92 -12.65 2.69
C LEU A 177 10.36 -12.98 3.07
N GLY A 178 11.31 -12.10 2.72
CA GLY A 178 12.72 -12.28 3.08
C GLY A 178 12.94 -12.39 4.58
N PHE A 179 12.28 -11.55 5.38
CA PHE A 179 12.37 -11.61 6.84
C PHE A 179 11.66 -12.84 7.42
N ALA A 180 10.54 -13.27 6.85
CA ALA A 180 9.83 -14.48 7.27
C ALA A 180 10.68 -15.73 7.02
N LEU A 181 11.27 -15.86 5.84
CA LEU A 181 12.18 -16.95 5.48
C LEU A 181 13.43 -16.97 6.36
N ALA A 182 14.06 -15.80 6.60
CA ALA A 182 15.20 -15.70 7.50
C ALA A 182 14.86 -16.08 8.95
N ALA A 183 13.67 -15.70 9.44
CA ALA A 183 13.20 -16.07 10.76
C ALA A 183 12.91 -17.58 10.87
N LEU A 184 12.33 -18.18 9.84
CA LEU A 184 12.08 -19.62 9.76
C LEU A 184 13.39 -20.41 9.74
N TRP A 185 14.33 -20.01 8.87
CA TRP A 185 15.66 -20.62 8.77
C TRP A 185 16.36 -20.70 10.13
N ARG A 186 16.37 -19.57 10.87
CA ARG A 186 16.96 -19.52 12.21
C ARG A 186 16.26 -20.45 13.20
N ARG A 187 14.92 -20.50 13.19
CA ARG A 187 14.18 -21.40 14.08
C ARG A 187 14.48 -22.87 13.83
N LEU A 188 14.68 -23.26 12.57
CA LEU A 188 15.02 -24.64 12.22
C LEU A 188 16.45 -24.99 12.66
N HIS A 189 17.42 -24.10 12.42
CA HIS A 189 18.83 -24.36 12.75
C HIS A 189 19.20 -24.15 14.22
N SER A 190 18.41 -23.39 14.99
CA SER A 190 18.58 -23.31 16.46
C SER A 190 17.98 -24.51 17.21
N ARG A 191 17.17 -25.33 16.54
CA ARG A 191 16.59 -26.56 17.12
C ARG A 191 17.45 -27.80 16.91
N SER A 192 18.36 -27.78 15.93
CA SER A 192 19.29 -28.87 15.62
C SER A 192 20.57 -28.86 16.48
N SER A 193 20.68 -27.94 17.44
CA SER A 193 21.84 -27.78 18.33
C SER A 193 21.54 -28.13 19.80
N ILE A 194 20.49 -28.92 20.05
CA ILE A 194 20.11 -29.54 21.33
C ILE A 194 19.94 -31.03 21.06
#